data_AF-E2AI51-F1
#
_entry.id   AF-E2AI51-F1
#
_cell.length_a   1.000
_cell.length_b   1.000
_cell.length_c   1.000
_cell.angle_alpha   90.00
_cell.angle_beta   90.00
_cell.angle_gamma   90.00
#
_symmetry.space_group_name_H-M   'P 1'
#
loop_
_entity.id
_entity.type
_entity.pdbx_description
1 polymer ?
#
loop_
_entity_poly.entity_id
_entity_poly.type
_entity_poly.pdbx_seq_one_letter_code
_entity_poly.pdbx_strand_id
1 'polypeptide(L)'
;LIGGPGKIVQIDESKFGRRKYQSGRVIEGHWLLGMIEDESEDFRLEMYSKNQRTSEVLIPLIQQNVAPGSIMHTDQWKAFNELGDCGYIHKTV
;
A
#
# COMPACT_ATOMS: atom_id res chain seq x y z
N LEU A 1 -3.49 10.46 10.07
CA LEU A 1 -2.47 10.17 9.05
C LEU A 1 -1.25 9.61 9.76
N ILE A 2 -0.62 8.57 9.22
CA ILE A 2 0.69 8.07 9.67
C ILE A 2 1.81 8.75 8.88
N GLY A 3 3.05 8.69 9.36
CA GLY A 3 4.22 9.28 8.70
C GLY A 3 4.31 10.80 8.81
N GLY A 4 4.85 11.44 7.78
CA GLY A 4 5.13 12.87 7.69
C GLY A 4 6.56 13.16 7.23
N PRO A 5 6.94 14.44 7.10
CA PRO A 5 8.29 14.84 6.70
C PRO A 5 9.38 14.14 7.53
N GLY A 6 10.27 13.42 6.85
CA GLY A 6 11.38 12.68 7.48
C GLY A 6 10.99 11.33 8.10
N LYS A 7 9.71 10.94 8.07
CA LYS A 7 9.22 9.63 8.50
C LYS A 7 9.14 8.66 7.33
N ILE A 8 9.42 7.38 7.61
CA ILE A 8 9.34 6.31 6.63
C ILE A 8 8.01 5.58 6.82
N VAL A 9 7.31 5.35 5.70
CA VAL A 9 6.11 4.51 5.67
C VAL A 9 6.35 3.40 4.64
N GLN A 10 6.25 2.15 5.09
CA GLN A 10 6.32 0.99 4.22
C GLN A 10 4.91 0.66 3.71
N ILE A 11 4.79 0.39 2.41
CA ILE A 11 3.56 -0.03 1.76
C ILE A 11 3.73 -1.41 1.15
N ASP A 12 2.77 -2.28 1.39
CA ASP A 12 2.68 -3.59 0.76
C ASP A 12 1.23 -3.97 0.45
N GLU A 13 1.06 -4.93 -0.45
CA GLU A 13 -0.24 -5.39 -0.92
C GLU A 13 -0.44 -6.87 -0.67
N SER A 14 -1.53 -7.20 0.03
CA SER A 14 -1.81 -8.57 0.43
C SER A 14 -3.18 -9.03 -0.09
N LYS A 15 -3.23 -10.25 -0.65
CA LYS A 15 -4.48 -10.87 -1.09
C LYS A 15 -5.03 -11.81 -0.02
N PHE A 16 -6.17 -11.45 0.55
CA PHE A 16 -6.95 -12.33 1.42
C PHE A 16 -7.71 -13.37 0.60
N GLY A 17 -7.88 -14.60 1.11
CA GLY A 17 -8.66 -15.65 0.43
C GLY A 17 -7.91 -16.40 -0.68
N ARG A 18 -6.58 -16.54 -0.60
CA ARG A 18 -5.79 -17.42 -1.49
C ARG A 18 -6.07 -18.90 -1.17
N ARG A 19 -6.00 -19.76 -2.19
CA ARG A 19 -6.03 -21.23 -1.99
C ARG A 19 -4.94 -21.65 -1.00
N LYS A 20 -5.31 -22.47 -0.01
CA LYS A 20 -4.36 -23.11 0.88
C LYS A 20 -3.50 -24.10 0.08
N TYR A 21 -2.18 -23.94 0.06
CA TYR A 21 -1.27 -24.81 -0.70
C TYR A 21 -1.56 -24.89 -2.22
N GLN A 22 -2.09 -23.82 -2.82
CA GLN A 22 -2.56 -23.80 -4.22
C GLN A 22 -3.66 -24.83 -4.56
N SER A 23 -4.16 -25.55 -3.55
CA SER A 23 -5.10 -26.65 -3.68
C SER A 23 -6.40 -26.35 -2.94
N GLY A 24 -7.49 -26.99 -3.35
CA GLY A 24 -8.82 -26.76 -2.78
C GLY A 24 -9.60 -25.57 -3.40
N ARG A 25 -10.68 -25.17 -2.70
CA ARG A 25 -11.73 -24.28 -3.21
C ARG A 25 -11.17 -22.92 -3.64
N VAL A 26 -11.58 -22.46 -4.83
CA VAL A 26 -11.37 -21.08 -5.25
C VAL A 26 -12.29 -20.20 -4.41
N ILE A 27 -11.70 -19.37 -3.57
CA ILE A 27 -12.40 -18.32 -2.83
C ILE A 27 -12.17 -17.01 -3.59
N GLU A 28 -13.22 -16.21 -3.68
CA GLU A 28 -13.07 -14.82 -4.11
C GLU A 28 -12.23 -14.08 -3.08
N GLY A 29 -11.00 -13.75 -3.48
CA GLY A 29 -10.09 -13.00 -2.63
C GLY A 29 -10.30 -11.50 -2.71
N HIS A 30 -10.14 -10.82 -1.58
CA HIS A 30 -10.05 -9.37 -1.48
C HIS A 30 -8.59 -8.93 -1.43
N TRP A 31 -8.29 -7.74 -1.94
CA TRP A 31 -6.98 -7.14 -1.76
C TRP A 31 -6.99 -6.16 -0.60
N LEU A 32 -5.86 -6.10 0.07
CA LEU A 32 -5.55 -5.18 1.15
C LEU A 32 -4.33 -4.38 0.74
N LEU A 33 -4.37 -3.08 1.00
CA LEU A 33 -3.21 -2.20 1.00
C LEU A 33 -2.81 -1.97 2.46
N GLY A 34 -1.64 -2.50 2.84
CA GLY A 34 -1.04 -2.29 4.15
C GLY A 34 -0.08 -1.12 4.12
N MET A 35 -0.13 -0.29 5.15
CA MET A 35 0.76 0.85 5.36
C MET A 35 1.21 0.86 6.82
N ILE A 36 2.51 0.90 7.08
CA ILE A 36 3.08 0.91 8.43
C ILE A 36 4.17 1.98 8.54
N GLU A 37 4.12 2.79 9.59
CA GLU A 37 5.22 3.72 9.89
C GLU A 37 6.38 2.95 10.50
N ASP A 38 7.58 3.17 9.98
CA ASP A 38 8.79 2.51 10.48
C ASP A 38 9.04 2.86 11.95
N GLU A 39 9.56 1.91 12.72
CA GLU A 39 9.78 2.04 14.18
C GLU A 39 8.51 2.39 14.99
N SER A 40 7.31 2.16 14.43
CA SER A 40 6.02 2.39 15.07
C SER A 40 5.16 1.13 15.10
N GLU A 41 4.23 1.06 16.05
CA GLU A 41 3.16 0.07 16.07
C GLU A 41 1.89 0.56 15.33
N ASP A 42 1.90 1.77 14.76
CA ASP A 42 0.77 2.34 14.04
C ASP A 42 0.75 1.91 12.57
N PHE A 43 -0.37 1.30 12.15
CA PHE A 43 -0.58 0.81 10.80
C PHE A 43 -1.99 1.12 10.28
N ARG A 44 -2.13 1.09 8.95
CA ARG A 44 -3.40 1.21 8.23
C ARG A 44 -3.58 0.03 7.29
N LEU A 45 -4.82 -0.45 7.17
CA LEU A 45 -5.21 -1.52 6.26
C LEU A 45 -6.46 -1.08 5.50
N GLU A 46 -6.33 -0.94 4.19
CA GLU A 46 -7.43 -0.55 3.31
C GLU A 46 -7.81 -1.70 2.38
N MET A 47 -9.10 -2.04 2.33
CA MET A 47 -9.60 -3.02 1.38
C MET A 47 -9.92 -2.36 0.03
N TYR A 48 -9.52 -3.01 -1.07
CA TYR A 48 -9.88 -2.55 -2.41
C TYR A 48 -10.27 -3.71 -3.34
N SER A 49 -10.96 -3.36 -4.43
CA SER A 49 -11.57 -4.31 -5.36
C SER A 49 -10.53 -5.15 -6.12
N LYS A 50 -10.90 -6.41 -6.37
CA LYS A 50 -10.09 -7.51 -6.93
C LYS A 50 -9.32 -7.18 -8.22
N ASN A 51 -9.78 -6.20 -8.99
CA ASN A 51 -9.32 -5.92 -10.34
C ASN A 51 -8.71 -4.51 -10.55
N GLN A 52 -8.61 -3.69 -9.51
CA GLN A 52 -8.15 -2.30 -9.66
C GLN A 52 -6.91 -2.03 -8.82
N ARG A 53 -5.83 -2.73 -9.16
CA ARG A 53 -4.51 -2.42 -8.62
C ARG A 53 -3.80 -1.42 -9.53
N THR A 54 -4.39 -0.25 -9.63
CA THR A 54 -3.92 0.83 -10.49
C THR A 54 -3.62 2.05 -9.62
N SER A 55 -2.80 2.97 -10.13
CA SER A 55 -2.44 4.19 -9.39
C SER A 55 -3.68 4.98 -8.98
N GLU A 56 -4.71 5.00 -9.82
CA GLU A 56 -5.97 5.71 -9.59
C GLU A 56 -6.78 5.17 -8.40
N VAL A 57 -6.53 3.93 -7.97
CA VAL A 57 -7.16 3.35 -6.76
C VAL A 57 -6.22 3.40 -5.57
N LEU A 58 -4.94 3.08 -5.76
CA LEU A 58 -3.99 2.97 -4.66
C LEU A 58 -3.56 4.33 -4.12
N ILE A 59 -3.32 5.32 -4.97
CA ILE A 59 -2.85 6.65 -4.55
C ILE A 59 -3.86 7.37 -3.66
N PRO A 60 -5.17 7.41 -3.98
CA PRO A 60 -6.14 8.02 -3.08
C PRO A 60 -6.20 7.36 -1.70
N LEU A 61 -6.08 6.02 -1.63
CA LEU A 61 -6.03 5.30 -0.35
C LEU A 61 -4.81 5.68 0.47
N ILE A 62 -3.66 5.87 -0.19
CA ILE A 62 -2.43 6.36 0.45
C ILE A 62 -2.61 7.78 0.96
N GLN A 63 -3.16 8.70 0.16
CA GLN A 63 -3.36 10.09 0.55
C GLN A 63 -4.34 10.27 1.71
N GLN A 64 -5.32 9.38 1.85
CA GLN A 64 -6.24 9.37 2.99
C GLN A 64 -5.58 8.92 4.29
N ASN A 65 -4.49 8.15 4.20
CA ASN A 65 -3.90 7.45 5.34
C ASN A 65 -2.50 7.93 5.72
N VAL A 66 -1.73 8.46 4.77
CA VAL A 66 -0.32 8.82 4.90
C VAL A 66 -0.11 10.31 4.67
N ALA A 67 0.57 10.96 5.61
CA ALA A 67 0.83 12.39 5.55
C ALA A 67 1.77 12.74 4.37
N PRO A 68 1.52 13.84 3.64
CA PRO A 68 2.42 14.30 2.58
C PRO A 68 3.82 14.61 3.13
N GLY A 69 4.83 14.47 2.29
CA GLY A 69 6.25 14.60 2.67
C GLY A 69 6.85 13.34 3.30
N SER A 70 6.08 12.27 3.48
CA SER A 70 6.59 10.97 3.93
C SER A 70 7.56 10.35 2.93
N ILE A 71 8.52 9.59 3.46
CA ILE A 71 9.40 8.73 2.68
C ILE A 71 8.68 7.39 2.49
N MET A 72 8.29 7.08 1.26
CA MET A 72 7.50 5.90 0.94
C MET A 72 8.43 4.78 0.47
N HIS A 73 8.40 3.66 1.19
CA HIS A 73 9.08 2.43 0.80
C HIS A 73 8.05 1.49 0.20
N THR A 74 8.16 1.21 -1.10
CA THR A 74 7.30 0.25 -1.80
C THR A 74 8.18 -0.72 -2.58
N ASP A 75 7.63 -1.89 -2.91
CA ASP A 75 8.20 -2.69 -3.99
C ASP A 75 8.10 -1.90 -5.31
N GLN A 76 8.94 -2.22 -6.29
CA GLN A 76 9.11 -1.47 -7.55
C GLN A 76 7.91 -1.56 -8.51
N TRP A 77 6.68 -1.52 -7.97
CA TRP A 77 5.50 -1.63 -8.78
C TRP A 77 5.12 -0.33 -9.48
N LYS A 78 4.75 -0.46 -10.76
CA LYS A 78 4.47 0.67 -11.66
C LYS A 78 3.36 1.60 -11.16
N ALA A 79 2.40 1.08 -10.39
CA ALA A 79 1.32 1.87 -9.83
C ALA A 79 1.80 2.94 -8.83
N PHE A 80 3.03 2.82 -8.31
CA PHE A 80 3.61 3.75 -7.35
C PHE A 80 4.53 4.80 -7.98
N ASN A 81 4.75 4.76 -9.30
CA ASN A 81 5.64 5.70 -9.98
C ASN A 81 5.21 7.18 -9.82
N GLU A 82 3.91 7.42 -9.64
CA GLU A 82 3.32 8.76 -9.50
C GLU A 82 3.36 9.29 -8.05
N LEU A 83 3.89 8.51 -7.09
CA LEU A 83 3.97 8.95 -5.69
C LEU A 83 4.81 10.21 -5.51
N GLY A 84 5.87 10.37 -6.33
CA GLY A 84 6.70 11.58 -6.36
C GLY A 84 5.87 12.83 -6.66
N ASP A 85 5.01 12.75 -7.67
CA ASP A 85 4.13 13.85 -8.09
C ASP A 85 3.02 14.13 -7.08
N CYS A 86 2.69 13.15 -6.23
CA CYS A 86 1.70 13.24 -5.17
C CYS A 86 2.24 13.82 -3.85
N GLY A 87 3.47 14.31 -3.83
CA GLY A 87 4.07 14.94 -2.65
C GLY A 87 4.78 13.98 -1.70
N TYR A 88 5.18 12.81 -2.18
CA TYR A 88 5.92 11.81 -1.40
C TYR A 88 7.35 11.63 -1.90
N ILE A 89 8.25 11.23 -1.01
CA ILE A 89 9.62 10.85 -1.40
C ILE A 89 9.62 9.34 -1.61
N HIS A 90 9.50 8.91 -2.88
CA HIS A 90 9.47 7.49 -3.20
C HIS A 90 10.88 6.91 -3.20
N LYS A 91 11.10 5.89 -2.37
CA LYS A 91 12.28 5.03 -2.41
C LYS A 91 11.83 3.62 -2.74
N THR A 92 12.44 3.05 -3.76
CA THR A 92 12.25 1.65 -4.12
C THR A 92 13.18 0.79 -3.27
N VAL A 93 12.64 -0.26 -2.66
CA VAL A 93 13.42 -1.27 -1.92
C VAL A 93 13.63 -2.50 -2.79
#